data_AF-A0A2X5NF98-F1
#
_entry.id   AF-A0A2X5NF98-F1
#
_cell.length_a   1.000
_cell.length_b   1.000
_cell.length_c   1.000
_cell.angle_alpha   90.00
_cell.angle_beta   90.00
_cell.angle_gamma   90.00
#
_symmetry.space_group_name_H-M   'P 1'
#
loop_
_entity.id
_entity.type
_entity.pdbx_description
1 polymer ?
#
loop_
_entity_poly.entity_id
_entity_poly.type
_entity_poly.pdbx_seq_one_letter_code
_entity_poly.pdbx_strand_id
1 'polypeptide(L)' 'MKDYSVPLKIIRVLSDGEFHSGEQLGEKLGMSRAAINQHIHTLKNWVSISIPLPARVTASPPHYSY' A
#
# COMPACT_ATOMS: atom_id res chain seq x y z
N MET A 1 14.19 15.22 -10.15
CA MET A 1 14.08 14.19 -9.09
C MET A 1 12.61 14.05 -8.76
N LYS A 2 12.07 12.83 -8.62
CA LYS A 2 10.65 12.65 -8.27
C LYS A 2 10.48 13.01 -6.78
N ASP A 3 9.59 13.94 -6.48
CA ASP A 3 9.29 14.34 -5.11
C ASP A 3 8.51 13.23 -4.39
N TYR A 4 9.20 12.52 -3.50
CA TYR A 4 8.62 11.46 -2.68
C TYR A 4 8.26 11.92 -1.26
N SER A 5 8.39 13.22 -0.97
CA SER A 5 8.13 13.80 0.34
C SER A 5 6.70 13.54 0.83
N VAL A 6 5.73 13.57 -0.07
CA VAL A 6 4.30 13.34 0.22
C VAL A 6 4.01 11.86 0.51
N PRO A 7 4.31 10.90 -0.39
CA PRO A 7 4.07 9.49 -0.10
C PRO A 7 4.84 9.00 1.14
N LEU A 8 6.04 9.51 1.42
CA LEU A 8 6.77 9.17 2.65
C LEU A 8 6.07 9.66 3.92
N LYS A 9 5.48 10.87 3.90
CA LYS A 9 4.65 11.35 5.02
C LYS A 9 3.41 10.49 5.20
N ILE A 10 2.77 10.07 4.11
CA ILE A 10 1.61 9.17 4.16
C ILE A 10 2.01 7.81 4.77
N ILE A 11 3.12 7.21 4.35
CA ILE A 11 3.64 5.96 4.96
C ILE A 11 3.84 6.17 6.45
N ARG A 12 4.51 7.27 6.85
CA ARG A 12 4.80 7.54 8.26
C ARG A 12 3.53 7.69 9.10
N VAL A 13 2.46 8.24 8.53
CA VAL A 13 1.13 8.34 9.17
C VAL A 13 0.43 6.97 9.21
N LEU A 14 0.49 6.19 8.13
CA LEU A 14 -0.11 4.85 8.08
C LEU A 14 0.67 3.80 8.89
N SER A 15 1.96 4.02 9.15
CA SER A 15 2.80 3.16 10.00
C SER A 15 2.43 3.19 11.48
N ASP A 16 1.59 4.14 11.91
CA ASP A 16 1.07 4.21 13.27
C ASP A 16 0.11 3.05 13.59
N GLY A 17 -0.37 2.32 12.56
CA GLY A 17 -1.33 1.22 12.70
C GLY A 17 -2.78 1.69 12.85
N GLU A 18 -3.00 3.01 12.92
CA GLU A 18 -4.29 3.65 13.02
C GLU A 18 -4.96 3.83 11.65
N PHE A 19 -6.29 3.71 11.62
CA PHE A 19 -7.05 3.94 10.39
C PHE A 19 -7.23 5.43 10.14
N HIS A 20 -6.57 5.94 9.12
CA HIS A 20 -6.70 7.34 8.68
C HIS A 20 -7.60 7.45 7.46
N SER A 21 -8.65 8.27 7.56
CA SER A 21 -9.50 8.59 6.41
C SER A 21 -8.77 9.50 5.42
N GLY A 22 -9.12 9.41 4.13
CA GLY A 22 -8.52 10.25 3.09
C GLY A 22 -8.75 11.76 3.30
N GLU A 23 -9.79 12.13 4.06
CA GLU A 23 -10.06 13.51 4.47
C GLU A 23 -9.12 14.00 5.58
N GLN A 24 -8.93 13.22 6.65
CA GLN A 24 -7.97 13.56 7.71
C GLN A 24 -6.54 13.63 7.18
N LEU A 25 -6.18 12.73 6.26
CA LEU A 25 -4.90 12.78 5.57
C LEU A 25 -4.77 14.05 4.73
N GLY A 26 -5.84 14.48 4.05
CA GLY A 26 -5.88 15.73 3.30
C GLY A 26 -5.68 16.96 4.18
N GLU A 27 -6.37 17.05 5.32
CA GLU A 27 -6.19 18.14 6.28
C GLU A 27 -4.77 18.15 6.88
N LYS A 28 -4.24 16.99 7.31
CA LYS A 28 -2.89 16.90 7.90
C LYS A 28 -1.79 17.25 6.90
N LEU A 29 -1.97 16.94 5.62
CA LEU A 29 -0.97 17.18 4.57
C LEU A 29 -1.17 18.50 3.85
N GLY A 30 -2.27 19.23 4.12
CA GLY A 30 -2.61 20.46 3.42
C GLY A 30 -2.93 20.23 1.94
N MET A 31 -3.53 19.08 1.61
CA MET A 31 -3.80 18.66 0.24
C MET A 31 -5.27 18.32 0.04
N SER A 32 -5.76 18.55 -1.19
CA SER A 32 -7.09 18.12 -1.57
C SER A 32 -7.22 16.59 -1.51
N ARG A 33 -8.42 16.10 -1.15
CA ARG A 33 -8.78 14.68 -1.13
C ARG A 33 -8.39 13.95 -2.43
N ALA A 34 -8.50 14.64 -3.58
CA ALA A 34 -8.13 14.09 -4.88
C ALA A 34 -6.61 13.83 -5.02
N ALA A 35 -5.78 14.73 -4.49
CA ALA A 35 -4.32 14.57 -4.49
C ALA A 35 -3.89 13.42 -3.56
N ILE A 36 -4.52 13.31 -2.39
CA ILE A 36 -4.31 12.17 -1.48
C ILE A 36 -4.64 10.86 -2.17
N ASN A 37 -5.77 10.77 -2.88
CA ASN A 37 -6.17 9.55 -3.56
C ASN A 37 -5.15 9.12 -4.64
N GLN A 38 -4.58 10.07 -5.38
CA GLN A 38 -3.49 9.79 -6.33
C GLN A 38 -2.23 9.26 -5.64
N HIS A 39 -1.85 9.85 -4.50
CA HIS A 39 -0.69 9.40 -3.74
C HIS A 39 -0.89 8.03 -3.09
N ILE A 40 -2.09 7.74 -2.57
CA ILE A 40 -2.45 6.41 -2.04
C ILE A 40 -2.40 5.36 -3.15
N HIS A 41 -2.88 5.68 -4.36
CA HIS A 41 -2.80 4.75 -5.49
C HIS A 41 -1.35 4.46 -5.89
N THR A 42 -0.51 5.48 -5.91
CA THR A 42 0.94 5.36 -6.16
C THR A 42 1.61 4.48 -5.10
N LEU A 43 1.26 4.70 -3.83
CA LEU A 43 1.72 3.90 -2.69
C LEU A 43 1.29 2.43 -2.80
N LYS A 44 0.04 2.18 -3.17
CA LYS A 44 -0.48 0.82 -3.38
C LYS A 44 0.30 0.08 -4.46
N ASN A 45 0.66 0.78 -5.55
CA ASN A 45 1.52 0.20 -6.59
C ASN A 45 2.92 -0.14 -6.07
N TRP A 46 3.49 0.66 -5.16
CA TRP A 46 4.81 0.36 -4.58
C TRP A 46 4.76 -0.88 -3.68
N VAL A 47 3.76 -0.98 -2.81
CA VAL A 47 3.59 -2.15 -1.94
C VAL A 47 3.29 -3.41 -2.76
N SER A 48 2.49 -3.28 -3.82
CA SER A 48 2.19 -4.40 -4.72
C SER A 48 3.40 -4.89 -5.51
N ILE A 49 4.39 -4.03 -5.77
CA ILE A 49 5.62 -4.40 -6.49
C ILE A 49 6.65 -5.04 -5.54
N SER A 50 6.60 -4.72 -4.24
CA SER A 50 7.66 -5.11 -3.31
C SER A 50 7.48 -6.49 -2.67
N ILE A 51 6.30 -7.10 -2.77
CA ILE A 51 6.07 -8.46 -2.24
C ILE A 51 5.92 -9.40 -3.43
N PRO A 52 6.99 -10.07 -3.90
CA PRO A 52 6.82 -11.25 -4.71
C PRO A 52 6.11 -12.29 -3.85
N LEU A 53 4.78 -12.36 -3.98
CA LEU A 53 4.03 -13.55 -3.57
C LEU A 53 4.65 -14.71 -4.34
N PRO A 54 5.26 -15.72 -3.68
CA PRO A 54 5.65 -16.92 -4.38
C PRO A 54 4.35 -17.54 -4.92
N ALA A 55 4.18 -17.44 -6.25
CA ALA A 55 3.23 -18.28 -6.94
C ALA A 55 3.52 -19.73 -6.53
N ARG A 56 2.48 -20.44 -6.06
CA ARG A 56 2.39 -21.89 -5.79
C ARG A 56 2.38 -22.31 -4.31
N VAL A 57 1.18 -22.24 -3.72
CA VAL A 57 0.71 -23.27 -2.77
C VAL A 57 -0.62 -23.91 -3.23
N THR A 58 -0.89 -23.86 -4.53
CA THR A 58 -1.92 -24.70 -5.18
C THR A 58 -1.23 -25.84 -5.91
N ALA A 59 -0.67 -26.78 -5.16
CA ALA A 59 -0.34 -28.09 -5.70
C ALA A 59 -0.96 -29.13 -4.77
N SER A 60 -2.03 -29.73 -5.28
CA SER A 60 -2.82 -30.82 -4.72
C SER A 60 -1.96 -31.90 -4.03
N PRO A 61 -2.48 -32.58 -3.00
CA PRO A 61 -1.74 -33.62 -2.29
C PRO A 61 -1.41 -34.78 -3.26
N PRO A 62 -0.19 -35.35 -3.21
CA PRO A 62 0.11 -36.55 -3.98
C PRO A 62 -0.71 -37.71 -3.40
N HIS A 63 -1.57 -38.29 -4.23
CA HIS A 63 -2.18 -39.59 -3.96
C HIS A 63 -1.04 -40.61 -3.82
N TYR A 64 -0.76 -41.04 -2.59
CA TYR A 64 -0.01 -42.26 -2.35
C TYR A 64 -0.99 -43.43 -2.50
N SER A 65 -0.96 -44.07 -3.66
CA SER A 65 -1.54 -45.40 -3.83
C SER A 65 -0.62 -46.40 -3.14
N TYR A 66 -1.17 -47.14 -2.17
CA TYR A 66 -0.60 -48.37 -1.63
C TYR A 66 -0.92 -49.56 -2.54
#